data_AF-A0A239IEI0-F1
#
_entry.id   AF-A0A239IEI0-F1
#
_cell.length_a   1.000
_cell.length_b   1.000
_cell.length_c   1.000
_cell.angle_alpha   90.00
_cell.angle_beta   90.00
_cell.angle_gamma   90.00
#
_symmetry.space_group_name_H-M   'P 1'
#
loop_
_entity.id
_entity.type
_entity.pdbx_description
1 polymer ?
#
loop_
_entity_poly.entity_id
_entity_poly.type
_entity_poly.pdbx_seq_one_letter_code
_entity_poly.pdbx_strand_id
1 'polypeptide(L)'
;MPEDKPSSPTVDEALSAWEQGVGNTPDAPSHPKLAHLKSLFAAHTDVCSLEAVLSAAMNDAGDAVSVTVEVQPGLLALLAHIEKLDSARVGRNPAPPSRLLTQIVSNHLENLLHTIVTNPTSHPHYAELWNAVCSAEGAPELAVPTDDAANGTPPADGGPF
;
A
#
# COMPACT_ATOMS: atom_id res chain seq x y z
N MET A 1 51.32 12.15 9.44
CA MET A 1 50.76 10.81 9.70
C MET A 1 49.75 10.53 8.60
N PRO A 2 49.84 9.44 7.83
CA PRO A 2 48.81 9.09 6.86
C PRO A 2 47.59 8.56 7.62
N GLU A 3 46.42 9.09 7.30
CA GLU A 3 45.13 8.60 7.81
C GLU A 3 44.82 7.25 7.15
N ASP A 4 44.78 6.19 7.97
CA ASP A 4 44.19 4.90 7.59
C ASP A 4 42.70 5.11 7.34
N LYS A 5 42.30 5.25 6.07
CA LYS A 5 40.90 5.10 5.71
C LYS A 5 40.54 3.62 5.80
N PRO A 6 39.47 3.23 6.52
CA PRO A 6 39.01 1.85 6.52
C PRO A 6 38.66 1.45 5.08
N SER A 7 39.32 0.40 4.58
CA SER A 7 39.03 -0.17 3.28
C SER A 7 37.55 -0.56 3.20
N SER A 8 36.87 -0.16 2.13
CA SER A 8 35.51 -0.57 1.87
C SER A 8 35.42 -2.10 1.82
N PRO A 9 34.36 -2.71 2.40
CA PRO A 9 34.22 -4.15 2.44
C PRO A 9 34.20 -4.71 1.02
N THR A 10 34.88 -5.83 0.84
CA THR A 10 34.89 -6.57 -0.41
C THR A 10 33.50 -7.15 -0.70
N VAL A 11 33.23 -7.49 -1.97
CA VAL A 11 31.94 -8.06 -2.38
C VAL A 11 31.62 -9.35 -1.61
N ASP A 12 32.64 -10.14 -1.27
CA ASP A 12 32.49 -11.38 -0.49
C ASP A 12 32.13 -11.11 0.99
N GLU A 13 32.66 -10.03 1.57
CA GLU A 13 32.26 -9.58 2.92
C GLU A 13 30.84 -9.03 2.92
N ALA A 14 30.44 -8.31 1.87
CA ALA A 14 29.06 -7.83 1.71
C ALA A 14 28.07 -8.99 1.51
N LEU A 15 28.44 -10.01 0.74
CA LEU A 15 27.62 -11.21 0.52
C LEU A 15 27.50 -12.03 1.81
N SER A 16 28.61 -12.22 2.53
CA SER A 16 28.60 -12.92 3.83
C SER A 16 27.79 -12.17 4.89
N ALA A 17 27.85 -10.84 4.93
CA ALA A 17 27.06 -10.03 5.83
C ALA A 17 25.55 -10.13 5.52
N TRP A 18 25.18 -10.20 4.24
CA TRP A 18 23.81 -10.42 3.81
C TRP A 18 23.32 -11.84 4.18
N GLU A 19 24.11 -12.88 3.91
CA GLU A 19 23.77 -14.28 4.25
C GLU A 19 23.67 -14.51 5.77
N GLN A 20 24.47 -13.81 6.56
CA GLN A 20 24.45 -13.89 8.02
C GLN A 20 23.42 -12.94 8.68
N GLY A 21 22.69 -12.13 7.89
CA GLY A 21 21.73 -11.17 8.41
C GLY A 21 22.37 -10.06 9.27
N VAL A 22 23.68 -9.82 9.12
CA VAL A 22 24.44 -8.80 9.84
C VAL A 22 24.10 -7.45 9.22
N GLY A 23 22.95 -6.92 9.61
CA GLY A 23 22.31 -5.74 9.01
C GLY A 23 20.82 -5.66 9.34
N ASN A 24 20.21 -6.75 9.82
CA ASN A 24 18.91 -6.67 10.47
C ASN A 24 19.08 -5.93 11.79
N THR A 25 18.75 -4.64 11.77
CA THR A 25 18.40 -3.91 12.98
C THR A 25 17.36 -4.77 13.70
N PRO A 26 17.61 -5.18 14.96
CA PRO A 26 16.61 -5.95 15.70
C PRO A 26 15.29 -5.20 15.62
N ASP A 27 14.23 -5.86 15.14
CA ASP A 27 12.90 -5.28 15.16
C ASP A 27 12.63 -4.78 16.59
N ALA A 28 12.18 -3.53 16.69
CA ALA A 28 11.81 -2.97 17.98
C ALA A 28 10.86 -3.96 18.67
N PRO A 29 11.03 -4.25 19.97
CA PRO A 29 10.20 -5.21 20.65
C PRO A 29 8.74 -4.82 20.46
N SER A 30 7.97 -5.71 19.85
CA SER A 30 6.56 -5.50 19.54
C SER A 30 5.81 -5.08 20.79
N HIS A 31 5.02 -4.00 20.70
CA HIS A 31 4.29 -3.47 21.84
C HIS A 31 3.48 -4.58 22.54
N PRO A 32 3.53 -4.72 23.89
CA PRO A 32 2.96 -5.88 24.59
C PRO A 32 1.45 -6.03 24.38
N LYS A 33 0.74 -4.92 24.12
CA LYS A 33 -0.70 -4.93 23.84
C LYS A 33 -1.06 -5.22 22.37
N LEU A 34 -0.10 -5.17 21.44
CA LEU A 34 -0.40 -5.23 20.00
C LEU A 34 -1.11 -6.52 19.59
N ALA A 35 -0.67 -7.67 20.10
CA ALA A 35 -1.31 -8.94 19.82
C ALA A 35 -2.75 -9.01 20.36
N HIS A 36 -2.97 -8.43 21.55
CA HIS A 36 -4.30 -8.35 22.15
C HIS A 36 -5.25 -7.45 21.34
N LEU A 37 -4.78 -6.25 20.96
CA LEU A 37 -5.53 -5.31 20.13
C LEU A 37 -5.89 -5.91 18.76
N LYS A 38 -4.94 -6.60 18.11
CA LYS A 38 -5.20 -7.32 16.85
C LYS A 38 -6.29 -8.37 17.01
N SER A 39 -6.30 -9.10 18.12
CA SER A 39 -7.33 -10.09 18.41
C SER A 39 -8.71 -9.45 18.58
N LEU A 40 -8.79 -8.35 19.34
CA LEU A 40 -10.04 -7.59 19.52
C LEU A 40 -10.56 -7.00 18.20
N PHE A 41 -9.65 -6.43 17.41
CA PHE A 41 -9.98 -5.88 16.10
C PHE A 41 -10.48 -6.97 15.13
N ALA A 42 -9.81 -8.12 15.06
CA ALA A 42 -10.23 -9.24 14.23
C ALA A 42 -11.59 -9.81 14.64
N ALA A 43 -11.94 -9.74 15.94
CA ALA A 43 -13.24 -10.18 16.45
C ALA A 43 -14.39 -9.18 16.20
N HIS A 44 -14.11 -7.98 15.69
CA HIS A 44 -15.14 -6.99 15.41
C HIS A 44 -16.03 -7.44 14.24
N THR A 45 -17.36 -7.27 14.37
CA THR A 45 -18.33 -7.78 13.39
C THR A 45 -18.08 -7.28 11.96
N ASP A 46 -17.71 -6.01 11.80
CA ASP A 46 -17.38 -5.44 10.50
C ASP A 46 -16.10 -6.04 9.90
N VAL A 47 -15.11 -6.37 10.73
CA VAL A 47 -13.86 -6.99 10.29
C VAL A 47 -14.09 -8.44 9.89
N CYS A 48 -14.88 -9.20 10.67
CA CYS A 48 -15.31 -10.54 10.27
C CYS A 48 -16.10 -10.52 8.95
N SER A 49 -16.98 -9.52 8.77
CA SER A 49 -17.76 -9.35 7.53
C SER A 49 -16.87 -9.01 6.34
N LEU A 50 -15.87 -8.14 6.54
CA LEU A 50 -14.85 -7.84 5.55
C LEU A 50 -14.09 -9.11 5.14
N GLU A 51 -13.59 -9.89 6.11
CA GLU A 51 -12.84 -11.12 5.84
C GLU A 51 -13.65 -12.10 4.99
N ALA A 52 -14.94 -12.27 5.26
CA ALA A 52 -15.82 -13.12 4.46
C ALA A 52 -15.95 -12.63 3.02
N VAL A 53 -16.11 -11.32 2.81
CA VAL A 53 -16.20 -10.71 1.46
C VAL A 53 -14.87 -10.80 0.73
N LEU A 54 -13.75 -10.54 1.40
CA LEU A 54 -12.41 -10.65 0.82
C LEU A 54 -12.09 -12.09 0.43
N SER A 55 -12.45 -13.06 1.28
CA SER A 55 -12.29 -14.47 0.97
C SER A 55 -13.10 -14.86 -0.27
N ALA A 56 -14.35 -14.41 -0.39
CA ALA A 56 -15.15 -14.64 -1.58
C ALA A 56 -14.54 -14.01 -2.84
N ALA A 57 -14.08 -12.76 -2.76
CA ALA A 57 -13.47 -12.05 -3.88
C ALA A 57 -12.13 -12.66 -4.34
N MET A 58 -11.27 -13.09 -3.41
CA MET A 58 -9.98 -13.71 -3.73
C MET A 58 -10.11 -15.12 -4.33
N ASN A 59 -11.22 -15.80 -4.05
CA ASN A 59 -11.49 -17.14 -4.56
C ASN A 59 -12.53 -17.13 -5.70
N ASP A 60 -12.86 -15.95 -6.23
CA ASP A 60 -13.76 -15.85 -7.37
C ASP A 60 -13.07 -16.40 -8.62
N ALA A 61 -13.60 -17.52 -9.12
CA ALA A 61 -13.16 -18.17 -10.34
C ALA A 61 -14.17 -17.94 -11.50
N GLY A 62 -15.11 -17.01 -11.31
CA GLY A 62 -16.06 -16.63 -12.33
C GLY A 62 -15.40 -15.96 -13.54
N ASP A 63 -16.10 -16.01 -14.67
CA ASP A 63 -15.67 -15.33 -15.89
C ASP A 63 -15.69 -13.80 -15.68
N ALA A 64 -14.69 -13.13 -16.26
CA ALA A 64 -14.62 -11.67 -16.22
C ALA A 64 -15.87 -11.04 -16.86
N VAL A 65 -16.51 -10.13 -16.12
CA VAL A 65 -17.70 -9.40 -16.59
C VAL A 65 -17.27 -8.13 -17.32
N SER A 66 -17.85 -7.88 -18.49
CA SER A 66 -17.60 -6.66 -19.26
C SER A 66 -18.31 -5.45 -18.63
N VAL A 67 -17.55 -4.41 -18.31
CA VAL A 67 -18.04 -3.14 -17.79
C VAL A 67 -17.68 -2.02 -18.77
N THR A 68 -18.64 -1.12 -19.04
CA THR A 68 -18.39 0.08 -19.86
C THR A 68 -18.08 1.26 -18.95
N VAL A 69 -16.99 1.97 -19.25
CA VAL A 69 -16.56 3.18 -18.55
C VAL A 69 -16.44 4.33 -19.53
N GLU A 70 -16.95 5.49 -19.15
CA GLU A 70 -16.77 6.73 -19.90
C GLU A 70 -15.38 7.29 -19.63
N VAL A 71 -14.64 7.60 -20.70
CA VAL A 71 -13.27 8.11 -20.60
C VAL A 71 -13.12 9.30 -21.54
N GLN A 72 -12.40 10.33 -21.09
CA GLN A 72 -12.12 11.50 -21.91
C GLN A 72 -11.27 11.13 -23.13
N PRO A 73 -11.63 11.54 -24.35
CA PRO A 73 -10.89 11.19 -25.57
C PRO A 73 -9.40 11.59 -25.52
N GLY A 74 -9.08 12.72 -24.87
CA GLY A 74 -7.70 13.17 -24.70
C GLY A 74 -6.84 12.22 -23.85
N LEU A 75 -7.43 11.57 -22.83
CA LEU A 75 -6.73 10.57 -22.03
C LEU A 75 -6.44 9.30 -22.83
N LEU A 76 -7.39 8.88 -23.68
CA LEU A 76 -7.18 7.76 -24.61
C LEU A 76 -6.04 8.04 -25.60
N ALA A 77 -5.98 9.26 -26.12
CA ALA A 77 -4.91 9.69 -27.02
C ALA A 77 -3.55 9.71 -26.32
N LEU A 78 -3.48 10.21 -25.08
CA LEU A 78 -2.27 10.21 -24.28
C LEU A 78 -1.78 8.79 -24.00
N LEU A 79 -2.68 7.89 -23.59
CA LEU A 79 -2.35 6.49 -23.32
C LEU A 79 -1.82 5.78 -24.58
N ALA A 80 -2.48 5.98 -25.72
CA ALA A 80 -2.02 5.45 -27.01
C ALA A 80 -0.63 5.98 -27.39
N HIS A 81 -0.34 7.25 -27.09
CA HIS A 81 0.94 7.86 -27.39
C HIS A 81 2.08 7.25 -26.55
N ILE A 82 1.88 7.13 -25.23
CA ILE A 82 2.87 6.52 -24.32
C ILE A 82 3.15 5.09 -24.73
N GLU A 83 2.10 4.31 -24.98
CA GLU A 83 2.23 2.91 -25.41
C GLU A 83 3.04 2.78 -26.70
N LYS A 84 2.85 3.69 -27.66
CA LYS A 84 3.63 3.68 -28.90
C LYS A 84 5.12 3.88 -28.65
N LEU A 85 5.49 4.75 -27.70
CA LEU A 85 6.88 4.98 -27.32
C LEU A 85 7.47 3.72 -26.65
N ASP A 86 6.76 3.16 -25.68
CA ASP A 86 7.21 1.98 -24.94
C ASP A 86 7.30 0.75 -25.84
N SER A 87 6.33 0.55 -26.73
CA SER A 87 6.31 -0.57 -27.66
C SER A 87 7.46 -0.50 -28.66
N ALA A 88 7.76 0.70 -29.18
CA ALA A 88 8.88 0.92 -30.09
C ALA A 88 10.22 0.65 -29.40
N ARG A 89 10.38 1.04 -28.13
CA ARG A 89 11.61 0.80 -27.35
C ARG A 89 11.96 -0.68 -27.23
N VAL A 90 10.95 -1.54 -27.17
CA VAL A 90 11.11 -3.00 -27.00
C VAL A 90 10.81 -3.81 -28.27
N GLY A 91 10.63 -3.15 -29.42
CA GLY A 91 10.42 -3.81 -30.71
C GLY A 91 9.10 -4.56 -30.87
N ARG A 92 8.05 -4.14 -30.15
CA ARG A 92 6.71 -4.77 -30.20
C ARG A 92 5.66 -3.83 -30.82
N ASN A 93 4.56 -4.41 -31.29
CA ASN A 93 3.40 -3.63 -31.74
C ASN A 93 2.68 -2.97 -30.53
N PRO A 94 2.17 -1.74 -30.69
CA PRO A 94 1.37 -1.08 -29.67
C PRO A 94 0.08 -1.87 -29.38
N ALA A 95 -0.27 -2.01 -28.10
CA ALA A 95 -1.57 -2.51 -27.67
C ALA A 95 -2.66 -1.43 -27.89
N PRO A 96 -3.92 -1.84 -28.12
CA PRO A 96 -5.02 -0.89 -28.21
C PRO A 96 -5.31 -0.24 -26.84
N PRO A 97 -5.78 1.02 -26.79
CA PRO A 97 -6.06 1.73 -25.54
C PRO A 97 -7.03 1.00 -24.60
N SER A 98 -8.01 0.28 -25.15
CA SER A 98 -8.94 -0.54 -24.35
C SER A 98 -8.22 -1.62 -23.55
N ARG A 99 -7.27 -2.32 -24.16
CA ARG A 99 -6.47 -3.36 -23.48
C ARG A 99 -5.59 -2.77 -22.38
N LEU A 100 -5.00 -1.61 -22.62
CA LEU A 100 -4.20 -0.89 -21.63
C LEU A 100 -5.06 -0.46 -20.45
N LEU A 101 -6.23 0.12 -20.72
CA LEU A 101 -7.18 0.51 -19.68
C LEU A 101 -7.64 -0.69 -18.86
N THR A 102 -7.99 -1.80 -19.51
CA THR A 102 -8.33 -3.04 -18.80
C THR A 102 -7.21 -3.45 -17.86
N GLN A 103 -5.95 -3.47 -18.33
CA GLN A 103 -4.81 -3.83 -17.48
C GLN A 103 -4.63 -2.85 -16.31
N ILE A 104 -4.71 -1.54 -16.56
CA ILE A 104 -4.55 -0.51 -15.53
C ILE A 104 -5.62 -0.65 -14.46
N VAL A 105 -6.88 -0.83 -14.87
CA VAL A 105 -8.00 -0.99 -13.94
C VAL A 105 -7.86 -2.30 -13.17
N SER A 106 -7.55 -3.42 -13.82
CA SER A 106 -7.33 -4.71 -13.15
C SER A 106 -6.20 -4.61 -12.11
N ASN A 107 -5.04 -4.06 -12.49
CA ASN A 107 -3.92 -3.87 -11.57
C ASN A 107 -4.30 -2.98 -10.39
N HIS A 108 -5.08 -1.92 -10.64
CA HIS A 108 -5.52 -1.03 -9.57
C HIS A 108 -6.47 -1.75 -8.60
N LEU A 109 -7.44 -2.50 -9.11
CA LEU A 109 -8.38 -3.26 -8.29
C LEU A 109 -7.69 -4.37 -7.49
N GLU A 110 -6.75 -5.09 -8.10
CA GLU A 110 -5.93 -6.10 -7.42
C GLU A 110 -5.07 -5.47 -6.32
N ASN A 111 -4.46 -4.32 -6.57
CA ASN A 111 -3.71 -3.59 -5.56
C ASN A 111 -4.61 -3.14 -4.40
N LEU A 112 -5.81 -2.62 -4.68
CA LEU A 112 -6.77 -2.27 -3.64
C LEU A 112 -7.16 -3.49 -2.79
N LEU A 113 -7.43 -4.63 -3.43
CA LEU A 113 -7.73 -5.89 -2.74
C LEU A 113 -6.55 -6.36 -1.88
N HIS A 114 -5.35 -6.31 -2.42
CA HIS A 114 -4.14 -6.68 -1.68
C HIS A 114 -3.89 -5.75 -0.49
N THR A 115 -4.06 -4.45 -0.66
CA THR A 115 -3.88 -3.45 0.38
C THR A 115 -4.88 -3.63 1.51
N ILE A 116 -6.16 -3.88 1.22
CA ILE A 116 -7.15 -4.08 2.28
C ILE A 116 -6.92 -5.41 3.04
N VAL A 117 -6.43 -6.46 2.36
CA VAL A 117 -6.09 -7.75 2.99
C VAL A 117 -4.86 -7.61 3.90
N THR A 118 -3.83 -6.93 3.45
CA THR A 118 -2.56 -6.80 4.20
C THR A 118 -2.61 -5.72 5.28
N ASN A 119 -3.42 -4.69 5.06
CA ASN A 119 -3.58 -3.56 5.96
C ASN A 119 -5.02 -3.02 5.91
N PRO A 120 -5.97 -3.62 6.65
CA PRO A 120 -7.36 -3.16 6.69
C PRO A 120 -7.48 -1.70 7.13
N THR A 121 -6.60 -1.22 8.01
CA THR A 121 -6.60 0.15 8.53
C THR A 121 -6.13 1.18 7.50
N SER A 122 -5.81 0.78 6.27
CA SER A 122 -5.64 1.69 5.13
C SER A 122 -6.95 2.33 4.68
N HIS A 123 -8.08 1.71 5.01
CA HIS A 123 -9.41 2.23 4.70
C HIS A 123 -9.99 2.99 5.93
N PRO A 124 -10.53 4.20 5.76
CA PRO A 124 -10.94 5.08 6.86
C PRO A 124 -11.83 4.41 7.90
N HIS A 125 -12.86 3.68 7.46
CA HIS A 125 -13.77 2.94 8.37
C HIS A 125 -13.03 1.99 9.33
N TYR A 126 -12.09 1.19 8.83
CA TYR A 126 -11.37 0.22 9.63
C TYR A 126 -10.24 0.88 10.44
N ALA A 127 -9.71 2.02 9.98
CA ALA A 127 -8.79 2.86 10.76
C ALA A 127 -9.49 3.44 12.01
N GLU A 128 -10.71 3.94 11.86
CA GLU A 128 -11.52 4.43 12.97
C GLU A 128 -11.83 3.32 13.99
N LEU A 129 -12.22 2.13 13.52
CA LEU A 129 -12.45 0.97 14.38
C LEU A 129 -11.17 0.56 15.14
N TRP A 130 -10.03 0.51 14.45
CA TRP A 130 -8.75 0.23 15.09
C TRP A 130 -8.42 1.25 16.18
N ASN A 131 -8.57 2.54 15.86
CA ASN A 131 -8.30 3.62 16.80
C ASN A 131 -9.24 3.59 18.02
N ALA A 132 -10.51 3.20 17.83
CA ALA A 132 -11.46 2.99 18.92
C ALA A 132 -11.01 1.84 19.84
N VAL A 133 -10.54 0.72 19.28
CA VAL A 133 -9.99 -0.41 20.05
C VAL A 133 -8.74 0.00 20.82
N CYS A 134 -7.81 0.72 20.17
CA CYS A 134 -6.62 1.27 20.82
C CYS A 134 -6.97 2.22 21.98
N SER A 135 -7.97 3.08 21.81
CA SER A 135 -8.43 4.00 22.84
C SER A 135 -9.05 3.26 24.04
N ALA A 136 -9.95 2.29 23.77
CA ALA A 136 -10.62 1.50 24.81
C ALA A 136 -9.64 0.70 25.68
N GLU A 137 -8.58 0.18 25.08
CA GLU A 137 -7.54 -0.60 25.76
C GLU A 137 -6.41 0.26 26.33
N GLY A 138 -6.52 1.60 26.25
CA GLY A 138 -5.51 2.53 26.77
C GLY A 138 -4.15 2.35 26.11
N ALA A 139 -4.13 2.28 24.78
CA ALA A 139 -2.96 2.21 23.92
C ALA A 139 -3.05 3.18 22.72
N PRO A 140 -3.31 4.49 22.95
CA PRO A 140 -3.48 5.47 21.88
C PRO A 140 -2.23 5.66 21.02
N GLU A 141 -1.05 5.32 21.52
CA GLU A 141 0.23 5.33 20.78
C GLU A 141 0.27 4.33 19.61
N LEU A 142 -0.64 3.35 19.58
CA LEU A 142 -0.79 2.38 18.50
C LEU A 142 -1.87 2.78 17.48
N ALA A 143 -2.54 3.92 17.67
CA ALA A 143 -3.51 4.43 16.71
C ALA A 143 -2.83 4.78 15.37
N VAL A 144 -3.56 4.58 14.28
CA VAL A 144 -3.13 5.01 12.95
C VAL A 144 -3.62 6.42 12.65
N PRO A 145 -2.88 7.22 11.86
CA PRO A 145 -3.39 8.49 11.38
C PRO A 145 -4.68 8.28 10.58
N THR A 146 -5.73 9.05 10.90
CA THR A 146 -6.92 9.18 10.06
C THR A 146 -6.82 10.49 9.27
N ASP A 147 -7.43 10.56 8.08
CA ASP A 147 -7.32 11.74 7.19
C ASP A 147 -7.81 13.05 7.85
N ASP A 148 -8.70 12.98 8.85
CA ASP A 148 -9.10 14.13 9.67
C ASP A 148 -7.95 14.68 10.52
N ALA A 149 -6.99 13.83 10.94
CA ALA A 149 -5.77 14.26 11.64
C ALA A 149 -4.68 14.74 10.67
N ALA A 150 -4.71 14.31 9.40
CA ALA A 150 -3.75 14.71 8.36
C ALA A 150 -4.08 16.09 7.74
N ASN A 151 -5.36 16.50 7.76
CA ASN A 151 -5.83 17.81 7.32
C ASN A 151 -5.85 18.87 8.43
N GLY A 152 -5.00 18.72 9.44
CA GLY A 152 -4.62 19.80 10.36
C GLY A 152 -3.97 20.94 9.59
N THR A 153 -4.79 21.70 8.86
CA THR A 153 -4.44 22.98 8.28
C THR A 153 -3.93 23.80 9.46
N PRO A 154 -2.64 24.19 9.50
CA PRO A 154 -2.21 25.12 10.53
C PRO A 154 -3.15 26.32 10.44
N PRO A 155 -3.65 26.86 11.57
CA PRO A 155 -4.48 28.04 11.53
C PRO A 155 -3.76 29.05 10.64
N ALA A 156 -4.46 29.52 9.61
CA ALA A 156 -3.99 30.63 8.80
C ALA A 156 -3.96 31.83 9.75
N ASP A 157 -2.86 31.92 10.51
CA ASP A 157 -2.55 33.06 11.34
C ASP A 157 -2.39 34.22 10.36
N GLY A 158 -3.37 35.10 10.44
CA GLY A 158 -3.56 36.17 9.49
C GLY A 158 -2.34 37.09 9.41
N GLY A 159 -2.08 37.55 8.20
CA GLY A 159 -1.21 38.69 7.96
C GLY A 159 -1.26 39.07 6.48
N PRO A 160 -1.72 40.29 6.14
CA PRO A 160 -1.73 40.75 4.76
C PRO A 160 -0.36 41.34 4.43
N PHE A 161 0.45 40.63 3.64
CA PHE A 161 1.54 41.21 2.85
C PHE A 161 1.75 40.39 1.58
#